data_AF-T1GV23-F1
#
_entry.id   AF-T1GV23-F1
#
_cell.length_a   1.000
_cell.length_b   1.000
_cell.length_c   1.000
_cell.angle_alpha   90.00
_cell.angle_beta   90.00
_cell.angle_gamma   90.00
#
_symmetry.space_group_name_H-M   'P 1'
#
loop_
_entity.id
_entity.type
_entity.pdbx_description
1 polymer ?
#
loop_
_entity_poly.entity_id
_entity_poly.type
_entity_poly.pdbx_seq_one_letter_code
_entity_poly.pdbx_strand_id
1 'polypeptide(L)'
;MSTDKMNSQLKYYKCEEVFGSMKIWSSVPEPDRRDIYDDAIFNLAKREKEEQRVAKKRNMKVLGELLESMANVTYSTTWSEAQVMLLENASFKNDVSLLGMDKEDALIVFEDHIRMLEKLEEQEKEREKKRAKRQQRKNRDAFLTLLDSLHEEGKLTSMSLWVELYPLISADLRFSAMLGQSGSTPLDLFKFYVENLKSKFNDEKKIIKDILKEKQFIVKADTSFEEFATAVCEDKRSANLDAGNVKLTYNSMLEKAEAVEKERLKEESKRVRKLENEIKQMWLDANLTSADSYETAKKHVQDLEAFATYEGNILQFRRFGKSLLRKVKTSKKSKKNKKHKKRVRSSSRSSSYESDRGSDVGSPLEEIPHKKKKKDKKKKDRKRSLSPEGISNTSLPSNGSSRLHEEQALSESELVSKRAALLAQLNEQID
;
A
#
# COMPACT_ATOMS: atom_id res chain seq x y z
N MET A 1 66.82 -29.70 -36.25
CA MET A 1 67.35 -30.95 -35.65
C MET A 1 66.90 -30.99 -34.20
N SER A 2 66.04 -31.94 -33.84
CA SER A 2 65.89 -32.38 -32.44
C SER A 2 66.37 -33.82 -32.39
N THR A 3 67.05 -34.18 -31.32
CA THR A 3 67.60 -35.54 -31.11
C THR A 3 67.39 -35.92 -29.66
N ASP A 4 66.71 -37.04 -29.42
CA ASP A 4 66.30 -37.49 -28.07
C ASP A 4 67.49 -37.89 -27.16
N LYS A 5 68.71 -37.74 -27.69
CA LYS A 5 70.00 -37.95 -27.02
C LYS A 5 70.44 -36.78 -26.14
N MET A 6 69.75 -35.64 -26.16
CA MET A 6 70.14 -34.44 -25.42
C MET A 6 68.90 -33.75 -24.81
N ASN A 7 68.97 -33.42 -23.52
CA ASN A 7 67.95 -32.66 -22.77
C ASN A 7 68.62 -31.78 -21.71
N SER A 8 67.87 -30.84 -21.12
CA SER A 8 68.38 -29.88 -20.12
C SER A 8 68.98 -30.48 -18.84
N GLN A 9 68.74 -31.76 -18.55
CA GLN A 9 69.24 -32.44 -17.35
C GLN A 9 70.52 -33.26 -17.61
N LEU A 10 70.88 -33.50 -18.88
CA LEU A 10 72.04 -34.28 -19.25
C LEU A 10 73.34 -33.58 -18.76
N LYS A 11 74.24 -34.35 -18.15
CA LYS A 11 75.51 -33.83 -17.62
C LYS A 11 76.64 -33.99 -18.63
N TYR A 12 77.59 -33.07 -18.65
CA TYR A 12 78.72 -33.04 -19.60
C TYR A 12 79.42 -34.39 -19.78
N TYR A 13 79.65 -35.16 -18.71
CA TYR A 13 80.30 -36.49 -18.82
C TYR A 13 79.51 -37.47 -19.69
N LYS A 14 78.17 -37.40 -19.69
CA LYS A 14 77.32 -38.20 -20.58
C LYS A 14 77.35 -37.71 -22.02
N CYS A 15 77.69 -36.44 -22.25
CA CYS A 15 77.92 -35.93 -23.60
C CYS A 15 79.21 -36.52 -24.19
N GLU A 16 80.26 -36.70 -23.39
CA GLU A 16 81.46 -37.46 -23.79
C GLU A 16 81.12 -38.93 -24.09
N GLU A 17 80.31 -39.59 -23.26
CA GLU A 17 79.85 -40.98 -23.50
C GLU A 17 79.03 -41.12 -24.81
N VAL A 18 78.13 -40.17 -25.10
CA VAL A 18 77.17 -40.25 -26.21
C VAL A 18 77.73 -39.71 -27.53
N PHE A 19 78.63 -38.72 -27.49
CA PHE A 19 79.16 -38.03 -28.66
C PHE A 19 80.67 -38.21 -28.86
N GLY A 20 81.40 -38.80 -27.91
CA GLY A 20 82.87 -38.96 -27.95
C GLY A 20 83.43 -39.70 -29.17
N SER A 21 82.64 -40.60 -29.77
CA SER A 21 82.98 -41.32 -30.99
C SER A 21 82.73 -40.53 -32.29
N MET A 22 82.10 -39.35 -32.22
CA MET A 22 81.81 -38.53 -33.38
C MET A 22 82.99 -37.62 -33.71
N LYS A 23 83.53 -37.74 -34.93
CA LYS A 23 84.67 -36.93 -35.41
C LYS A 23 84.48 -35.40 -35.22
N ILE A 24 83.24 -34.91 -35.29
CA ILE A 24 82.88 -33.50 -35.10
C ILE A 24 82.93 -33.03 -33.63
N TRP A 25 82.81 -33.96 -32.68
CA TRP A 25 83.01 -33.71 -31.25
C TRP A 25 84.51 -33.72 -30.95
N SER A 26 85.24 -34.74 -31.41
CA SER A 26 86.70 -34.85 -31.23
C SER A 26 87.51 -33.74 -31.90
N SER A 27 86.92 -32.98 -32.85
CA SER A 27 87.58 -31.86 -33.53
C SER A 27 87.50 -30.52 -32.77
N VAL A 28 86.79 -30.47 -31.64
CA VAL A 28 86.61 -29.24 -30.85
C VAL A 28 87.37 -29.36 -29.52
N PRO A 29 88.17 -28.36 -29.11
CA PRO A 29 88.86 -28.36 -27.80
C PRO A 29 87.91 -28.60 -26.62
N GLU A 30 88.43 -29.12 -25.51
CA GLU A 30 87.60 -29.34 -24.30
C GLU A 30 86.98 -28.06 -23.71
N PRO A 31 87.68 -26.90 -23.63
CA PRO A 31 87.08 -25.65 -23.15
C PRO A 31 85.89 -25.25 -24.02
N ASP A 32 86.11 -25.13 -25.33
CA ASP A 32 85.08 -24.78 -26.31
C ASP A 32 83.88 -25.75 -26.29
N ARG A 33 84.11 -27.06 -26.07
CA ARG A 33 83.04 -28.05 -25.89
C ARG A 33 82.22 -27.84 -24.62
N ARG A 34 82.82 -27.34 -23.54
CA ARG A 34 82.12 -27.02 -22.28
C ARG A 34 81.25 -25.79 -22.45
N ASP A 35 81.79 -24.73 -23.06
CA ASP A 35 81.04 -23.50 -23.36
C ASP A 35 79.84 -23.81 -24.28
N ILE A 36 80.05 -24.56 -25.37
CA ILE A 36 78.98 -25.03 -26.28
C ILE A 36 77.94 -25.89 -25.54
N TYR A 37 78.36 -26.74 -24.60
CA TYR A 37 77.46 -27.55 -23.79
C TYR A 37 76.60 -26.69 -22.85
N ASP A 38 77.17 -25.71 -22.16
CA ASP A 38 76.42 -24.86 -21.23
C ASP A 38 75.41 -23.97 -21.98
N ASP A 39 75.79 -23.41 -23.14
CA ASP A 39 74.88 -22.71 -24.04
C ASP A 39 73.77 -23.64 -24.58
N ALA A 40 74.11 -24.89 -24.95
CA ALA A 40 73.13 -25.86 -25.41
C ALA A 40 72.13 -26.25 -24.30
N ILE A 41 72.62 -26.50 -23.08
CA ILE A 41 71.79 -26.82 -21.90
C ILE A 41 70.89 -25.64 -21.53
N PHE A 42 71.40 -24.40 -21.55
CA PHE A 42 70.60 -23.21 -21.29
C PHE A 42 69.46 -23.05 -22.32
N ASN A 43 69.77 -23.20 -23.61
CA ASN A 43 68.78 -23.09 -24.68
C ASN A 43 67.80 -24.29 -24.71
N LEU A 44 68.22 -25.49 -24.29
CA LEU A 44 67.35 -26.64 -24.04
C LEU A 44 66.38 -26.36 -22.89
N ALA A 45 66.88 -26.00 -21.70
CA ALA A 45 66.06 -25.67 -20.53
C ALA A 45 65.04 -24.57 -20.83
N LYS A 46 65.45 -23.52 -21.57
CA LYS A 46 64.57 -22.42 -21.99
C LYS A 46 63.47 -22.90 -22.95
N ARG A 47 63.81 -23.79 -23.90
CA ARG A 47 62.86 -24.34 -24.87
C ARG A 47 61.89 -25.33 -24.23
N GLU A 48 62.39 -26.32 -23.48
CA GLU A 48 61.59 -27.31 -22.75
C GLU A 48 60.58 -26.62 -21.81
N LYS A 49 60.99 -25.53 -21.14
CA LYS A 49 60.11 -24.73 -20.27
C LYS A 49 59.00 -23.97 -21.02
N GLU A 50 59.27 -23.45 -22.22
CA GLU A 50 58.22 -22.82 -23.03
C GLU A 50 57.31 -23.87 -23.68
N GLU A 51 57.85 -25.01 -24.11
CA GLU A 51 57.08 -26.16 -24.61
C GLU A 51 56.09 -26.68 -23.54
N GLN A 52 56.54 -26.84 -22.28
CA GLN A 52 55.68 -27.16 -21.14
C GLN A 52 54.59 -26.09 -20.89
N ARG A 53 54.95 -24.80 -20.95
CA ARG A 53 54.03 -23.67 -20.77
C ARG A 53 52.97 -23.61 -21.88
N VAL A 54 53.35 -23.89 -23.13
CA VAL A 54 52.44 -23.96 -24.28
C VAL A 54 51.52 -25.18 -24.16
N ALA A 55 52.05 -26.34 -23.78
CA ALA A 55 51.25 -27.55 -23.54
C ALA A 55 50.22 -27.34 -22.42
N LYS A 56 50.65 -26.81 -21.25
CA LYS A 56 49.76 -26.41 -20.14
C LYS A 56 48.64 -25.48 -20.62
N LYS A 57 48.99 -24.41 -21.33
CA LYS A 57 48.00 -23.44 -21.85
C LYS A 57 47.04 -24.07 -22.87
N ARG A 58 47.50 -24.96 -23.74
CA ARG A 58 46.65 -25.75 -24.65
C ARG A 58 45.68 -26.61 -23.84
N ASN A 59 46.20 -27.44 -22.94
CA ASN A 59 45.42 -28.44 -22.22
C ASN A 59 44.35 -27.78 -21.34
N MET A 60 44.69 -26.70 -20.63
CA MET A 60 43.70 -25.94 -19.86
C MET A 60 42.58 -25.37 -20.74
N LYS A 61 42.91 -24.85 -21.92
CA LYS A 61 41.91 -24.33 -22.88
C LYS A 61 41.02 -25.45 -23.43
N VAL A 62 41.61 -26.57 -23.86
CA VAL A 62 40.87 -27.70 -24.45
C VAL A 62 39.96 -28.37 -23.42
N LEU A 63 40.40 -28.50 -22.17
CA LEU A 63 39.54 -29.00 -21.08
C LEU A 63 38.36 -28.05 -20.81
N GLY A 64 38.59 -26.73 -20.81
CA GLY A 64 37.54 -25.73 -20.64
C GLY A 64 36.50 -25.77 -21.76
N GLU A 65 36.94 -25.82 -23.01
CA GLU A 65 36.07 -25.96 -24.19
C GLU A 65 35.31 -27.30 -24.20
N LEU A 66 35.92 -28.37 -23.68
CA LEU A 66 35.26 -29.66 -23.51
C LEU A 66 34.15 -29.59 -22.46
N LEU A 67 34.42 -29.02 -21.28
CA LEU A 67 33.42 -28.83 -20.22
C LEU A 67 32.27 -27.93 -20.69
N GLU A 68 32.55 -26.86 -21.44
CA GLU A 68 31.52 -26.00 -22.05
C GLU A 68 30.64 -26.74 -23.07
N SER A 69 31.17 -27.76 -23.75
CA SER A 69 30.38 -28.64 -24.63
C SER A 69 29.55 -29.71 -23.90
N MET A 70 29.81 -29.95 -22.61
CA MET A 70 29.21 -31.05 -21.84
C MET A 70 27.95 -30.60 -21.09
N ALA A 71 26.81 -30.65 -21.78
CA ALA A 71 25.49 -30.26 -21.25
C ALA A 71 24.97 -31.08 -20.04
N ASN A 72 25.71 -32.09 -19.58
CA ASN A 72 25.46 -32.84 -18.34
C ASN A 72 26.25 -32.30 -17.12
N VAL A 73 27.19 -31.38 -17.32
CA VAL A 73 27.84 -30.64 -16.23
C VAL A 73 26.94 -29.45 -15.85
N THR A 74 26.66 -29.31 -14.57
CA THR A 74 25.80 -28.27 -13.99
C THR A 74 26.54 -27.47 -12.93
N TYR A 75 25.97 -26.35 -12.48
CA TYR A 75 26.55 -25.54 -11.40
C TYR A 75 26.74 -26.30 -10.07
N SER A 76 26.09 -27.46 -9.88
CA SER A 76 26.21 -28.29 -8.68
C SER A 76 26.97 -29.60 -8.90
N THR A 77 27.56 -29.83 -10.07
CA THR A 77 28.33 -31.05 -10.36
C THR A 77 29.63 -31.05 -9.57
N THR A 78 29.93 -32.15 -8.87
CA THR A 78 31.20 -32.34 -8.16
C THR A 78 32.33 -32.75 -9.10
N TRP A 79 33.57 -32.52 -8.69
CA TRP A 79 34.75 -32.95 -9.48
C TRP A 79 34.77 -34.47 -9.71
N SER A 80 34.34 -35.26 -8.73
CA SER A 80 34.20 -36.73 -8.85
C SER A 80 33.23 -37.14 -9.94
N GLU A 81 32.09 -36.47 -10.07
CA GLU A 81 31.10 -36.75 -11.12
C GLU A 81 31.61 -36.28 -12.49
N ALA A 82 32.19 -35.07 -12.56
CA ALA A 82 32.80 -34.56 -13.77
C ALA A 82 33.95 -35.44 -14.28
N GLN A 83 34.75 -36.03 -13.39
CA GLN A 83 35.79 -37.01 -13.75
C GLN A 83 35.19 -38.26 -14.42
N VAL A 84 34.06 -38.79 -13.93
CA VAL A 84 33.38 -39.91 -14.60
C VAL A 84 32.90 -39.50 -15.99
N MET A 85 32.25 -38.35 -16.12
CA MET A 85 31.75 -37.84 -17.41
C MET A 85 32.89 -37.58 -18.42
N LEU A 86 34.03 -37.05 -17.97
CA LEU A 86 35.24 -36.89 -18.77
C LEU A 86 35.85 -38.24 -19.17
N LEU A 87 35.85 -39.21 -18.25
CA LEU A 87 36.26 -40.61 -18.51
C LEU A 87 35.20 -41.43 -19.28
N GLU A 88 34.07 -40.83 -19.65
CA GLU A 88 33.15 -41.37 -20.65
C GLU A 88 33.39 -40.72 -22.02
N ASN A 89 33.65 -39.40 -22.06
CA ASN A 89 33.85 -38.59 -23.26
C ASN A 89 35.01 -39.05 -24.17
N ALA A 90 34.71 -39.35 -25.43
CA ALA A 90 35.69 -39.83 -26.41
C ALA A 90 36.77 -38.78 -26.76
N SER A 91 36.44 -37.48 -26.74
CA SER A 91 37.40 -36.40 -27.02
C SER A 91 38.47 -36.30 -25.93
N PHE A 92 38.11 -36.57 -24.67
CA PHE A 92 39.06 -36.59 -23.56
C PHE A 92 39.99 -37.82 -23.64
N LYS A 93 39.41 -39.01 -23.88
CA LYS A 93 40.15 -40.28 -24.03
C LYS A 93 41.19 -40.27 -25.14
N ASN A 94 40.92 -39.55 -26.23
CA ASN A 94 41.75 -39.60 -27.43
C ASN A 94 42.87 -38.54 -27.45
N ASP A 95 42.82 -37.49 -26.63
CA ASP A 95 43.93 -36.53 -26.51
C ASP A 95 44.91 -36.96 -25.41
N VAL A 96 45.98 -37.64 -25.83
CA VAL A 96 47.08 -38.09 -24.96
C VAL A 96 47.77 -36.92 -24.22
N SER A 97 47.77 -35.71 -24.80
CA SER A 97 48.31 -34.53 -24.12
C SER A 97 47.42 -34.11 -22.96
N LEU A 98 46.10 -34.22 -23.13
CA LEU A 98 45.09 -33.91 -22.11
C LEU A 98 45.07 -34.96 -20.98
N LEU A 99 45.25 -36.24 -21.30
CA LEU A 99 45.43 -37.31 -20.30
C LEU A 99 46.73 -37.14 -19.48
N GLY A 100 47.75 -36.51 -20.05
CA GLY A 100 49.02 -36.16 -19.37
C GLY A 100 49.01 -34.80 -18.65
N MET A 101 47.86 -34.16 -18.51
CA MET A 101 47.69 -32.87 -17.84
C MET A 101 47.88 -32.97 -16.31
N ASP A 102 48.34 -31.90 -15.68
CA ASP A 102 48.42 -31.84 -14.21
C ASP A 102 47.00 -31.86 -13.59
N LYS A 103 46.86 -32.56 -12.47
CA LYS A 103 45.61 -32.64 -11.70
C LYS A 103 45.26 -31.29 -11.07
N GLU A 104 46.25 -30.49 -10.69
CA GLU A 104 46.02 -29.14 -10.18
C GLU A 104 45.45 -28.22 -11.27
N ASP A 105 46.01 -28.27 -12.48
CA ASP A 105 45.49 -27.50 -13.62
C ASP A 105 44.10 -27.95 -14.05
N ALA A 106 43.81 -29.24 -13.97
CA ALA A 106 42.49 -29.79 -14.30
C ALA A 106 41.43 -29.32 -13.29
N LEU A 107 41.79 -29.26 -11.99
CA LEU A 107 40.95 -28.70 -10.94
C LEU A 107 40.70 -27.19 -11.13
N ILE A 108 41.73 -26.40 -11.48
CA ILE A 108 41.59 -24.95 -11.74
C ILE A 108 40.58 -24.68 -12.87
N VAL A 109 40.72 -25.39 -13.98
CA VAL A 109 39.81 -25.25 -15.14
C VAL A 109 38.39 -25.67 -14.80
N PHE A 110 38.24 -26.75 -14.02
CA PHE A 110 36.94 -27.19 -13.54
C PHE A 110 36.29 -26.18 -12.57
N GLU A 111 37.05 -25.63 -11.62
CA GLU A 111 36.55 -24.63 -10.68
C GLU A 111 36.07 -23.36 -11.40
N ASP A 112 36.86 -22.82 -12.34
CA ASP A 112 36.47 -21.65 -13.12
C ASP A 112 35.24 -21.93 -14.02
N HIS A 113 35.10 -23.14 -14.53
CA HIS A 113 33.89 -23.56 -15.28
C HIS A 113 32.65 -23.64 -14.37
N ILE A 114 32.75 -24.29 -13.20
CA ILE A 114 31.63 -24.36 -12.23
C ILE A 114 31.22 -22.97 -11.75
N ARG A 115 32.18 -22.12 -11.37
CA ARG A 115 31.95 -20.71 -11.01
C ARG A 115 31.26 -19.92 -12.12
N MET A 116 31.56 -20.22 -13.39
CA MET A 116 30.86 -19.63 -14.53
C MET A 116 29.39 -20.11 -14.58
N LEU A 117 29.12 -21.41 -14.39
CA LEU A 117 27.76 -21.95 -14.35
C LEU A 117 26.95 -21.40 -13.17
N GLU A 118 27.51 -21.35 -11.95
CA GLU A 118 26.86 -20.72 -10.77
C GLU A 118 26.47 -19.26 -11.05
N LYS A 119 27.37 -18.52 -11.69
CA LYS A 119 27.16 -17.11 -12.07
C LYS A 119 26.12 -16.95 -13.18
N LEU A 120 25.92 -17.95 -14.05
CA LEU A 120 24.86 -17.97 -15.05
C LEU A 120 23.51 -18.33 -14.42
N GLU A 121 23.49 -19.30 -13.50
CA GLU A 121 22.30 -19.74 -12.75
C GLU A 121 21.72 -18.59 -11.90
N GLU A 122 22.52 -17.93 -11.05
CA GLU A 122 21.98 -16.81 -10.25
C GLU A 122 21.59 -15.61 -11.14
N GLN A 123 22.15 -15.47 -12.35
CA GLN A 123 21.66 -14.52 -13.35
C GLN A 123 20.32 -14.92 -13.99
N GLU A 124 20.09 -16.21 -14.25
CA GLU A 124 18.79 -16.76 -14.70
C GLU A 124 17.72 -16.55 -13.63
N LYS A 125 18.04 -16.95 -12.40
CA LYS A 125 17.20 -16.83 -11.20
C LYS A 125 16.88 -15.38 -10.86
N GLU A 126 17.84 -14.45 -10.96
CA GLU A 126 17.58 -13.01 -10.86
C GLU A 126 16.72 -12.48 -12.02
N ARG A 127 16.93 -12.96 -13.25
CA ARG A 127 16.14 -12.61 -14.44
C ARG A 127 14.70 -13.10 -14.28
N GLU A 128 14.48 -14.28 -13.71
CA GLU A 128 13.16 -14.81 -13.36
C GLU A 128 12.51 -14.04 -12.23
N LYS A 129 13.18 -13.81 -11.08
CA LYS A 129 12.72 -12.91 -10.00
C LYS A 129 12.26 -11.55 -10.57
N LYS A 130 13.02 -11.00 -11.52
CA LYS A 130 12.70 -9.75 -12.24
C LYS A 130 11.57 -9.88 -13.27
N ARG A 131 11.34 -11.05 -13.88
CA ARG A 131 10.17 -11.34 -14.74
C ARG A 131 8.90 -11.45 -13.87
N ALA A 132 8.92 -12.28 -12.82
CA ALA A 132 7.82 -12.48 -11.88
C ALA A 132 7.37 -11.14 -11.25
N LYS A 133 8.30 -10.33 -10.74
CA LYS A 133 8.01 -9.01 -10.15
C LYS A 133 7.42 -8.00 -11.15
N ARG A 134 7.69 -8.14 -12.46
CA ARG A 134 7.03 -7.36 -13.52
C ARG A 134 5.63 -7.89 -13.82
N GLN A 135 5.45 -9.21 -13.85
CA GLN A 135 4.12 -9.81 -14.08
C GLN A 135 3.17 -9.52 -12.91
N GLN A 136 3.66 -9.56 -11.67
CA GLN A 136 2.89 -9.15 -10.49
C GLN A 136 2.38 -7.71 -10.59
N ARG A 137 3.21 -6.78 -11.07
CA ARG A 137 2.77 -5.40 -11.38
C ARG A 137 1.71 -5.37 -12.46
N LYS A 138 1.94 -6.01 -13.62
CA LYS A 138 0.94 -6.10 -14.70
C LYS A 138 -0.41 -6.65 -14.24
N ASN A 139 -0.41 -7.63 -13.33
CA ASN A 139 -1.65 -8.20 -12.81
C ASN A 139 -2.40 -7.21 -11.90
N ARG A 140 -1.68 -6.39 -11.10
CA ARG A 140 -2.29 -5.26 -10.36
C ARG A 140 -2.81 -4.19 -11.29
N ASP A 141 -2.03 -3.81 -12.30
CA ASP A 141 -2.40 -2.77 -13.26
C ASP A 141 -3.68 -3.19 -14.03
N ALA A 142 -3.74 -4.45 -14.48
CA ALA A 142 -4.93 -5.04 -15.10
C ALA A 142 -6.13 -5.15 -14.14
N PHE A 143 -5.89 -5.41 -12.85
CA PHE A 143 -6.94 -5.42 -11.83
C PHE A 143 -7.47 -4.00 -11.53
N LEU A 144 -6.62 -2.96 -11.60
CA LEU A 144 -7.10 -1.58 -11.57
C LEU A 144 -7.99 -1.29 -12.79
N THR A 145 -7.61 -1.73 -13.99
CA THR A 145 -8.48 -1.65 -15.19
C THR A 145 -9.78 -2.45 -15.06
N LEU A 146 -9.87 -3.47 -14.20
CA LEU A 146 -11.15 -4.11 -13.85
C LEU A 146 -12.01 -3.14 -13.02
N LEU A 147 -11.44 -2.51 -11.99
CA LEU A 147 -12.16 -1.53 -11.18
C LEU A 147 -12.59 -0.30 -11.99
N ASP A 148 -11.76 0.17 -12.92
CA ASP A 148 -12.11 1.22 -13.89
C ASP A 148 -13.31 0.80 -14.75
N SER A 149 -13.28 -0.39 -15.37
CA SER A 149 -14.41 -0.87 -16.17
C SER A 149 -15.70 -1.04 -15.35
N LEU A 150 -15.61 -1.46 -14.08
CA LEU A 150 -16.76 -1.54 -13.18
C LEU A 150 -17.28 -0.16 -12.75
N HIS A 151 -16.43 0.87 -12.74
CA HIS A 151 -16.79 2.26 -12.47
C HIS A 151 -17.50 2.90 -13.67
N GLU A 152 -16.96 2.71 -14.88
CA GLU A 152 -17.57 3.14 -16.15
C GLU A 152 -18.93 2.46 -16.40
N GLU A 153 -19.09 1.19 -16.00
CA GLU A 153 -20.38 0.48 -16.01
C GLU A 153 -21.35 0.91 -14.87
N GLY A 154 -20.93 1.82 -13.97
CA GLY A 154 -21.73 2.30 -12.84
C GLY A 154 -21.99 1.26 -11.73
N LYS A 155 -21.34 0.09 -11.79
CA LYS A 155 -21.48 -0.99 -10.79
C LYS A 155 -20.65 -0.69 -9.54
N LEU A 156 -19.45 -0.14 -9.73
CA LEU A 156 -18.57 0.37 -8.68
C LEU A 156 -18.81 1.88 -8.52
N THR A 157 -18.93 2.33 -7.27
CA THR A 157 -19.09 3.76 -6.91
C THR A 157 -18.35 4.07 -5.61
N SER A 158 -18.33 5.34 -5.17
CA SER A 158 -17.82 5.74 -3.85
C SER A 158 -18.59 5.10 -2.67
N MET A 159 -19.77 4.53 -2.92
CA MET A 159 -20.63 3.88 -1.92
C MET A 159 -20.56 2.34 -1.94
N SER A 160 -20.03 1.71 -3.00
CA SER A 160 -20.12 0.25 -3.18
C SER A 160 -19.29 -0.53 -2.15
N LEU A 161 -19.80 -1.66 -1.66
CA LEU A 161 -19.11 -2.54 -0.73
C LEU A 161 -18.41 -3.70 -1.45
N TRP A 162 -17.28 -4.15 -0.89
CA TRP A 162 -16.53 -5.30 -1.44
C TRP A 162 -17.40 -6.56 -1.56
N VAL A 163 -18.24 -6.83 -0.56
CA VAL A 163 -19.10 -8.04 -0.53
C VAL A 163 -20.14 -8.04 -1.65
N GLU A 164 -20.63 -6.87 -2.05
CA GLU A 164 -21.63 -6.71 -3.12
C GLU A 164 -21.01 -6.95 -4.51
N LEU A 165 -19.76 -6.51 -4.71
CA LEU A 165 -19.03 -6.66 -5.97
C LEU A 165 -18.20 -7.94 -6.05
N TYR A 166 -17.96 -8.64 -4.93
CA TYR A 166 -17.17 -9.86 -4.91
C TYR A 166 -17.66 -10.95 -5.89
N PRO A 167 -18.97 -11.20 -6.09
CA PRO A 167 -19.44 -12.17 -7.10
C PRO A 167 -19.07 -11.81 -8.54
N LEU A 168 -18.99 -10.51 -8.87
CA LEU A 168 -18.55 -10.02 -10.18
C LEU A 168 -17.02 -10.06 -10.31
N ILE A 169 -16.32 -9.57 -9.29
CA ILE A 169 -14.85 -9.47 -9.27
C ILE A 169 -14.21 -10.86 -9.28
N SER A 170 -14.72 -11.82 -8.50
CA SER A 170 -14.15 -13.18 -8.39
C SER A 170 -14.39 -14.06 -9.62
N ALA A 171 -15.32 -13.69 -10.50
CA ALA A 171 -15.53 -14.34 -11.79
C ALA A 171 -14.52 -13.88 -12.87
N ASP A 172 -13.83 -12.74 -12.68
CA ASP A 172 -12.87 -12.23 -13.65
C ASP A 172 -11.47 -12.85 -13.46
N LEU A 173 -10.86 -13.32 -14.55
CA LEU A 173 -9.53 -13.93 -14.56
C LEU A 173 -8.44 -13.03 -13.94
N ARG A 174 -8.59 -11.70 -14.01
CA ARG A 174 -7.69 -10.70 -13.42
C ARG A 174 -7.67 -10.74 -11.90
N PHE A 175 -8.77 -11.13 -11.24
CA PHE A 175 -8.80 -11.37 -9.80
C PHE A 175 -8.02 -12.63 -9.44
N SER A 176 -8.28 -13.75 -10.12
CA SER A 176 -7.56 -15.02 -9.90
C SER A 176 -6.06 -14.89 -10.14
N ALA A 177 -5.67 -14.15 -11.19
CA ALA A 177 -4.27 -13.85 -11.51
C ALA A 177 -3.56 -12.98 -10.45
N MET A 178 -4.30 -12.29 -9.58
CA MET A 178 -3.79 -11.48 -8.49
C MET A 178 -3.59 -12.24 -7.16
N LEU A 179 -4.09 -13.47 -7.04
CA LEU A 179 -3.99 -14.26 -5.81
C LEU A 179 -2.56 -14.78 -5.57
N GLY A 180 -2.20 -14.99 -4.30
CA GLY A 180 -0.87 -15.47 -3.89
C GLY A 180 0.29 -14.49 -4.09
N GLN A 181 0.04 -13.29 -4.62
CA GLN A 181 1.08 -12.29 -4.84
C GLN A 181 1.40 -11.50 -3.57
N SER A 182 2.67 -11.09 -3.42
CA SER A 182 3.10 -10.28 -2.28
C SER A 182 2.71 -8.80 -2.45
N GLY A 183 2.38 -8.14 -1.33
CA GLY A 183 1.98 -6.73 -1.26
C GLY A 183 0.47 -6.51 -1.32
N SER A 184 0.03 -5.43 -1.95
CA SER A 184 -1.38 -4.99 -2.00
C SER A 184 -2.30 -6.08 -2.58
N THR A 185 -3.29 -6.51 -1.80
CA THR A 185 -4.28 -7.51 -2.21
C THR A 185 -5.36 -6.88 -3.12
N PRO A 186 -6.17 -7.68 -3.85
CA PRO A 186 -7.35 -7.18 -4.56
C PRO A 186 -8.29 -6.32 -3.69
N LEU A 187 -8.47 -6.71 -2.42
CA LEU A 187 -9.28 -5.98 -1.45
C LEU A 187 -8.65 -4.62 -1.09
N ASP A 188 -7.32 -4.53 -1.01
CA ASP A 188 -6.64 -3.26 -0.72
C ASP A 188 -6.69 -2.32 -1.92
N LEU A 189 -6.48 -2.83 -3.14
CA LEU A 189 -6.65 -2.07 -4.38
C LEU A 189 -8.09 -1.53 -4.49
N PHE A 190 -9.10 -2.35 -4.19
CA PHE A 190 -10.50 -1.91 -4.13
C PHE A 190 -10.74 -0.82 -3.07
N LYS A 191 -10.22 -0.99 -1.84
CA LYS A 191 -10.34 0.05 -0.78
C LYS A 191 -9.70 1.37 -1.23
N PHE A 192 -8.50 1.33 -1.81
CA PHE A 192 -7.83 2.52 -2.31
C PHE A 192 -8.58 3.18 -3.47
N TYR A 193 -9.23 2.39 -4.34
CA TYR A 193 -10.06 2.89 -5.42
C TYR A 193 -11.31 3.62 -4.90
N VAL A 194 -12.07 2.97 -4.01
CA VAL A 194 -13.27 3.56 -3.39
C VAL A 194 -12.92 4.79 -2.54
N GLU A 195 -11.78 4.80 -1.85
CA GLU A 195 -11.32 5.97 -1.09
C GLU A 195 -10.87 7.12 -1.99
N ASN A 196 -10.28 6.83 -3.16
CA ASN A 196 -9.99 7.84 -4.18
C ASN A 196 -11.29 8.49 -4.69
N LEU A 197 -12.34 7.70 -4.99
CA LEU A 197 -13.66 8.22 -5.37
C LEU A 197 -14.28 9.11 -4.28
N LYS A 198 -14.19 8.70 -3.01
CA LYS A 198 -14.65 9.53 -1.88
C LYS A 198 -13.85 10.81 -1.71
N SER A 199 -12.53 10.79 -1.96
CA SER A 199 -11.69 11.98 -1.81
C SER A 199 -12.14 13.13 -2.74
N LYS A 200 -12.59 12.79 -3.96
CA LYS A 200 -13.12 13.72 -4.96
C LYS A 200 -14.50 14.30 -4.63
N PHE A 201 -15.24 13.71 -3.67
CA PHE A 201 -16.62 14.07 -3.35
C PHE A 201 -16.85 15.58 -3.18
N ASN A 202 -15.92 16.30 -2.56
CA ASN A 202 -16.10 17.74 -2.32
C ASN A 202 -16.01 18.58 -3.60
N ASP A 203 -15.14 18.19 -4.54
CA ASP A 203 -14.97 18.86 -5.84
C ASP A 203 -16.12 18.47 -6.79
N GLU A 204 -16.51 17.20 -6.82
CA GLU A 204 -17.67 16.72 -7.57
C GLU A 204 -18.97 17.37 -7.06
N LYS A 205 -19.16 17.47 -5.73
CA LYS A 205 -20.28 18.19 -5.09
C LYS A 205 -20.27 19.69 -5.37
N LYS A 206 -19.12 20.28 -5.73
CA LYS A 206 -19.07 21.66 -6.23
C LYS A 206 -19.51 21.72 -7.69
N ILE A 207 -18.99 20.85 -8.55
CA ILE A 207 -19.38 20.75 -9.96
C ILE A 207 -20.91 20.56 -10.08
N ILE A 208 -21.50 19.65 -9.31
CA ILE A 208 -22.95 19.42 -9.26
C ILE A 208 -23.72 20.71 -8.88
N LYS A 209 -23.27 21.45 -7.87
CA LYS A 209 -23.90 22.74 -7.49
C LYS A 209 -23.83 23.78 -8.60
N ASP A 210 -22.69 23.86 -9.29
CA ASP A 210 -22.48 24.83 -10.36
C ASP A 210 -23.36 24.48 -11.59
N ILE A 211 -23.48 23.19 -11.97
CA ILE A 211 -24.43 22.70 -12.99
C ILE A 211 -25.87 23.07 -12.64
N LEU A 212 -26.34 22.73 -11.43
CA LEU A 212 -27.72 22.98 -11.01
C LEU A 212 -28.04 24.48 -10.96
N LYS A 213 -27.06 25.32 -10.58
CA LYS A 213 -27.19 26.78 -10.59
C LYS A 213 -27.30 27.33 -12.02
N GLU A 214 -26.51 26.83 -12.97
CA GLU A 214 -26.57 27.23 -14.38
C GLU A 214 -27.90 26.82 -15.03
N LYS A 215 -28.41 25.62 -14.72
CA LYS A 215 -29.75 25.16 -15.14
C LYS A 215 -30.92 25.75 -14.34
N GLN A 216 -30.64 26.58 -13.33
CA GLN A 216 -31.63 27.15 -12.39
C GLN A 216 -32.50 26.09 -11.67
N PHE A 217 -31.99 24.86 -11.52
CA PHE A 217 -32.70 23.74 -10.91
C PHE A 217 -32.70 23.89 -9.37
N ILE A 218 -33.89 23.94 -8.77
CA ILE A 218 -34.07 24.08 -7.32
C ILE A 218 -34.57 22.75 -6.76
N VAL A 219 -33.71 22.07 -5.99
CA VAL A 219 -34.10 20.87 -5.22
C VAL A 219 -35.11 21.27 -4.14
N LYS A 220 -36.28 20.65 -4.19
CA LYS A 220 -37.34 20.77 -3.17
C LYS A 220 -37.45 19.47 -2.37
N ALA A 221 -38.34 19.43 -1.38
CA ALA A 221 -38.64 18.22 -0.61
C ALA A 221 -39.44 17.16 -1.40
N ASP A 222 -40.05 17.54 -2.54
CA ASP A 222 -40.80 16.68 -3.46
C ASP A 222 -40.01 16.29 -4.74
N THR A 223 -38.82 16.84 -4.95
CA THR A 223 -37.93 16.50 -6.08
C THR A 223 -37.46 15.04 -5.98
N SER A 224 -37.50 14.31 -7.09
CA SER A 224 -37.05 12.90 -7.13
C SER A 224 -35.56 12.76 -7.43
N PHE A 225 -34.98 11.60 -7.10
CA PHE A 225 -33.58 11.30 -7.47
C PHE A 225 -33.40 11.20 -8.99
N GLU A 226 -34.39 10.68 -9.72
CA GLU A 226 -34.35 10.54 -11.18
C GLU A 226 -34.39 11.92 -11.87
N GLU A 227 -35.24 12.82 -11.38
CA GLU A 227 -35.34 14.20 -11.86
C GLU A 227 -34.02 14.97 -11.62
N PHE A 228 -33.46 14.84 -10.40
CA PHE A 228 -32.15 15.40 -10.06
C PHE A 228 -31.01 14.79 -10.90
N ALA A 229 -30.98 13.46 -11.06
CA ALA A 229 -29.94 12.78 -11.82
C ALA A 229 -29.99 13.19 -13.30
N THR A 230 -31.18 13.25 -13.90
CA THR A 230 -31.36 13.77 -15.27
C THR A 230 -30.85 15.20 -15.39
N ALA A 231 -31.26 16.09 -14.47
CA ALA A 231 -30.82 17.49 -14.45
C ALA A 231 -29.29 17.65 -14.29
N VAL A 232 -28.58 16.70 -13.64
CA VAL A 232 -27.11 16.68 -13.64
C VAL A 232 -26.57 16.10 -14.96
N CYS A 233 -27.07 14.95 -15.41
CA CYS A 233 -26.51 14.15 -16.51
C CYS A 233 -26.54 14.80 -17.89
N GLU A 234 -27.50 15.68 -18.23
CA GLU A 234 -27.46 16.34 -19.56
C GLU A 234 -26.32 17.37 -19.68
N ASP A 235 -25.65 17.73 -18.58
CA ASP A 235 -24.47 18.59 -18.62
C ASP A 235 -23.20 17.79 -18.95
N LYS A 236 -22.34 18.30 -19.83
CA LYS A 236 -21.10 17.62 -20.26
C LYS A 236 -20.10 17.39 -19.13
N ARG A 237 -20.18 18.15 -18.03
CA ARG A 237 -19.35 17.96 -16.82
C ARG A 237 -19.76 16.74 -15.99
N SER A 238 -20.93 16.15 -16.26
CA SER A 238 -21.46 14.99 -15.54
C SER A 238 -20.71 13.69 -15.83
N ALA A 239 -20.12 13.56 -17.01
CA ALA A 239 -19.56 12.31 -17.53
C ALA A 239 -18.44 11.69 -16.67
N ASN A 240 -17.77 12.50 -15.84
CA ASN A 240 -16.68 12.06 -14.95
C ASN A 240 -17.07 12.08 -13.45
N LEU A 241 -18.36 12.27 -13.11
CA LEU A 241 -18.84 12.28 -11.73
C LEU A 241 -19.14 10.86 -11.26
N ASP A 242 -18.76 10.53 -10.03
CA ASP A 242 -19.13 9.24 -9.44
C ASP A 242 -20.62 9.19 -9.08
N ALA A 243 -21.32 8.14 -9.51
CA ALA A 243 -22.76 8.00 -9.26
C ALA A 243 -23.12 7.93 -7.75
N GLY A 244 -22.21 7.42 -6.92
CA GLY A 244 -22.31 7.48 -5.46
C GLY A 244 -22.19 8.92 -4.93
N ASN A 245 -21.21 9.68 -5.41
CA ASN A 245 -21.03 11.09 -5.07
C ASN A 245 -22.21 11.98 -5.54
N VAL A 246 -22.82 11.67 -6.69
CA VAL A 246 -24.08 12.30 -7.15
C VAL A 246 -25.22 12.00 -6.17
N LYS A 247 -25.40 10.74 -5.76
CA LYS A 247 -26.44 10.30 -4.81
C LYS A 247 -26.24 10.87 -3.39
N LEU A 248 -25.00 10.91 -2.90
CA LEU A 248 -24.63 11.57 -1.64
C LEU A 248 -24.86 13.09 -1.69
N THR A 249 -24.68 13.70 -2.86
CA THR A 249 -24.96 15.12 -3.07
C THR A 249 -26.46 15.40 -3.10
N TYR A 250 -27.25 14.57 -3.80
CA TYR A 250 -28.73 14.62 -3.77
C TYR A 250 -29.28 14.53 -2.35
N ASN A 251 -28.91 13.49 -1.59
CA ASN A 251 -29.37 13.31 -0.21
C ASN A 251 -29.08 14.54 0.66
N SER A 252 -27.86 15.10 0.53
CA SER A 252 -27.42 16.30 1.25
C SER A 252 -28.11 17.61 0.79
N MET A 253 -28.77 17.63 -0.37
CA MET A 253 -29.60 18.74 -0.81
C MET A 253 -31.06 18.54 -0.41
N LEU A 254 -31.59 17.32 -0.52
CA LEU A 254 -32.94 16.96 -0.11
C LEU A 254 -33.16 17.18 1.39
N GLU A 255 -32.26 16.69 2.26
CA GLU A 255 -32.29 16.93 3.70
C GLU A 255 -32.31 18.43 4.04
N LYS A 256 -31.58 19.24 3.25
CA LYS A 256 -31.57 20.70 3.41
C LYS A 256 -32.89 21.35 2.96
N ALA A 257 -33.48 20.86 1.87
CA ALA A 257 -34.78 21.34 1.38
C ALA A 257 -35.90 20.99 2.39
N GLU A 258 -35.93 19.75 2.88
CA GLU A 258 -36.83 19.32 3.97
C GLU A 258 -36.64 20.14 5.24
N ALA A 259 -35.40 20.42 5.66
CA ALA A 259 -35.13 21.24 6.84
C ALA A 259 -35.63 22.68 6.69
N VAL A 260 -35.47 23.29 5.51
CA VAL A 260 -36.00 24.62 5.20
C VAL A 260 -37.53 24.62 5.17
N GLU A 261 -38.17 23.65 4.53
CA GLU A 261 -39.63 23.53 4.49
C GLU A 261 -40.21 23.29 5.89
N LYS A 262 -39.53 22.48 6.71
CA LYS A 262 -39.89 22.22 8.11
C LYS A 262 -39.75 23.44 9.01
N GLU A 263 -38.82 24.37 8.73
CA GLU A 263 -38.82 25.69 9.37
C GLU A 263 -39.89 26.62 8.78
N ARG A 264 -40.15 26.61 7.47
CA ARG A 264 -41.24 27.39 6.85
C ARG A 264 -42.59 27.06 7.47
N LEU A 265 -42.91 25.78 7.62
CA LEU A 265 -44.13 25.29 8.29
C LEU A 265 -44.17 25.64 9.79
N LYS A 266 -43.01 25.69 10.48
CA LYS A 266 -42.94 26.18 11.87
C LYS A 266 -43.15 27.69 11.95
N GLU A 267 -42.62 28.47 11.02
CA GLU A 267 -42.82 29.92 10.93
C GLU A 267 -44.25 30.28 10.60
N GLU A 268 -44.87 29.59 9.65
CA GLU A 268 -46.28 29.72 9.33
C GLU A 268 -47.14 29.35 10.56
N SER A 269 -46.84 28.23 11.21
CA SER A 269 -47.47 27.86 12.49
C SER A 269 -47.27 28.91 13.60
N LYS A 270 -46.11 29.58 13.66
CA LYS A 270 -45.84 30.69 14.60
C LYS A 270 -46.65 31.94 14.21
N ARG A 271 -46.74 32.30 12.92
CA ARG A 271 -47.56 33.41 12.39
C ARG A 271 -49.04 33.18 12.69
N VAL A 272 -49.60 32.03 12.28
CA VAL A 272 -51.00 31.67 12.56
C VAL A 272 -51.29 31.72 14.06
N ARG A 273 -50.41 31.20 14.92
CA ARG A 273 -50.57 31.30 16.40
C ARG A 273 -50.50 32.73 16.94
N LYS A 274 -49.77 33.64 16.29
CA LYS A 274 -49.77 35.08 16.64
C LYS A 274 -51.10 35.73 16.28
N LEU A 275 -51.56 35.60 15.03
CA LEU A 275 -52.85 36.13 14.57
C LEU A 275 -54.02 35.55 15.39
N GLU A 276 -53.99 34.24 15.65
CA GLU A 276 -54.93 33.60 16.56
C GLU A 276 -54.86 34.17 17.99
N ASN A 277 -53.71 34.63 18.49
CA ASN A 277 -53.59 35.20 19.83
C ASN A 277 -54.03 36.66 19.88
N GLU A 278 -53.80 37.43 18.82
CA GLU A 278 -54.29 38.79 18.64
C GLU A 278 -55.83 38.84 18.66
N ILE A 279 -56.47 37.97 17.87
CA ILE A 279 -57.92 37.78 17.88
C ILE A 279 -58.43 37.31 19.26
N LYS A 280 -57.67 36.49 20.00
CA LYS A 280 -58.02 36.12 21.39
C LYS A 280 -58.02 37.33 22.32
N GLN A 281 -57.04 38.23 22.23
CA GLN A 281 -56.99 39.41 23.11
C GLN A 281 -58.11 40.38 22.79
N MET A 282 -58.34 40.71 21.51
CA MET A 282 -59.46 41.58 21.11
C MET A 282 -60.82 41.06 21.63
N TRP A 283 -61.04 39.73 21.62
CA TRP A 283 -62.25 39.14 22.20
C TRP A 283 -62.29 39.14 23.75
N LEU A 284 -61.14 39.12 24.43
CA LEU A 284 -61.05 39.25 25.88
C LEU A 284 -61.30 40.70 26.33
N ASP A 285 -60.69 41.66 25.64
CA ASP A 285 -60.81 43.10 25.93
C ASP A 285 -62.23 43.61 25.62
N ALA A 286 -62.86 43.12 24.56
CA ALA A 286 -64.29 43.29 24.28
C ALA A 286 -65.22 42.58 25.29
N ASN A 287 -64.68 41.90 26.31
CA ASN A 287 -65.41 41.18 27.37
C ASN A 287 -66.41 40.11 26.88
N LEU A 288 -66.22 39.59 25.66
CA LEU A 288 -67.14 38.64 25.02
C LEU A 288 -67.27 37.37 25.86
N THR A 289 -68.51 37.06 26.21
CA THR A 289 -68.90 36.01 27.11
C THR A 289 -69.53 34.86 26.33
N SER A 290 -69.54 33.66 26.92
CA SER A 290 -70.04 32.43 26.29
C SER A 290 -71.57 32.36 26.03
N ALA A 291 -72.23 33.52 25.98
CA ALA A 291 -73.62 33.75 25.59
C ALA A 291 -73.73 34.59 24.30
N ASP A 292 -72.67 35.31 23.92
CA ASP A 292 -72.65 36.16 22.74
C ASP A 292 -72.63 35.36 21.45
N SER A 293 -73.23 35.91 20.40
CA SER A 293 -73.32 35.24 19.10
C SER A 293 -71.97 35.28 18.36
N TYR A 294 -71.77 34.32 17.45
CA TYR A 294 -70.60 34.32 16.57
C TYR A 294 -70.53 35.60 15.69
N GLU A 295 -71.67 36.15 15.29
CA GLU A 295 -71.73 37.41 14.53
C GLU A 295 -71.37 38.63 15.40
N THR A 296 -71.73 38.62 16.69
CA THR A 296 -71.27 39.61 17.67
C THR A 296 -69.75 39.58 17.79
N ALA A 297 -69.18 38.37 17.95
CA ALA A 297 -67.74 38.19 18.02
C ALA A 297 -67.02 38.55 16.71
N LYS A 298 -67.63 38.31 15.54
CA LYS A 298 -67.08 38.73 14.24
C LYS A 298 -66.96 40.26 14.15
N LYS A 299 -67.99 41.02 14.53
CA LYS A 299 -67.98 42.49 14.46
C LYS A 299 -66.81 43.16 15.22
N HIS A 300 -66.36 42.57 16.33
CA HIS A 300 -65.24 43.11 17.12
C HIS A 300 -63.85 42.80 16.56
N VAL A 301 -63.74 41.98 15.50
CA VAL A 301 -62.44 41.64 14.87
C VAL A 301 -62.42 41.79 13.36
N GLN A 302 -63.56 42.12 12.73
CA GLN A 302 -63.70 42.29 11.28
C GLN A 302 -62.66 43.27 10.67
N ASP A 303 -62.26 44.29 11.44
CA ASP A 303 -61.38 45.39 11.02
C ASP A 303 -59.88 45.06 11.23
N LEU A 304 -59.53 43.88 11.75
CA LEU A 304 -58.13 43.46 11.89
C LEU A 304 -57.62 42.70 10.66
N GLU A 305 -56.41 43.04 10.22
CA GLU A 305 -55.64 42.30 9.21
C GLU A 305 -55.47 40.81 9.60
N ALA A 306 -55.34 40.53 10.90
CA ALA A 306 -55.33 39.17 11.45
C ALA A 306 -56.61 38.37 11.17
N PHE A 307 -57.77 39.02 11.14
CA PHE A 307 -59.05 38.38 10.77
C PHE A 307 -59.17 38.19 9.26
N ALA A 308 -58.86 39.22 8.47
CA ALA A 308 -58.88 39.14 7.00
C ALA A 308 -57.97 38.01 6.47
N THR A 309 -56.77 37.87 7.05
CA THR A 309 -55.82 36.76 6.74
C THR A 309 -56.39 35.38 7.08
N TYR A 310 -57.28 35.28 8.08
CA TYR A 310 -57.91 34.03 8.50
C TYR A 310 -59.21 33.73 7.71
N GLU A 311 -59.91 34.72 7.15
CA GLU A 311 -61.23 34.54 6.52
C GLU A 311 -61.19 33.63 5.27
N GLY A 312 -60.02 33.41 4.67
CA GLY A 312 -59.81 32.33 3.69
C GLY A 312 -60.08 30.90 4.21
N ASN A 313 -60.25 30.70 5.53
CA ASN A 313 -60.52 29.40 6.16
C ASN A 313 -61.63 29.46 7.24
N ILE A 314 -62.77 30.08 6.90
CA ILE A 314 -63.99 30.25 7.74
C ILE A 314 -64.34 29.04 8.63
N LEU A 315 -64.21 27.80 8.14
CA LEU A 315 -64.56 26.60 8.91
C LEU A 315 -63.65 26.39 10.13
N GLN A 316 -62.35 26.66 10.00
CA GLN A 316 -61.44 26.64 11.14
C GLN A 316 -61.76 27.78 12.11
N PHE A 317 -62.06 28.98 11.60
CA PHE A 317 -62.36 30.15 12.44
C PHE A 317 -63.60 29.94 13.30
N ARG A 318 -64.69 29.45 12.69
CA ARG A 318 -65.94 29.10 13.36
C ARG A 318 -65.75 27.99 14.40
N ARG A 319 -64.78 27.08 14.21
CA ARG A 319 -64.41 26.03 15.18
C ARG A 319 -63.54 26.59 16.31
N PHE A 320 -62.62 27.49 15.98
CA PHE A 320 -61.72 28.19 16.91
C PHE A 320 -62.48 29.11 17.87
N GLY A 321 -63.35 29.98 17.37
CA GLY A 321 -64.23 30.83 18.17
C GLY A 321 -65.14 30.01 19.11
N LYS A 322 -65.82 28.98 18.59
CA LYS A 322 -66.62 28.06 19.43
C LYS A 322 -65.79 27.32 20.49
N SER A 323 -64.52 27.06 20.25
CA SER A 323 -63.59 26.48 21.24
C SER A 323 -63.21 27.49 22.33
N LEU A 324 -62.94 28.74 21.97
CA LEU A 324 -62.58 29.81 22.90
C LEU A 324 -63.75 30.21 23.81
N LEU A 325 -64.93 30.49 23.24
CA LEU A 325 -66.13 30.79 24.03
C LEU A 325 -66.48 29.62 24.97
N ARG A 326 -66.16 28.37 24.63
CA ARG A 326 -66.27 27.22 25.56
C ARG A 326 -65.22 27.24 26.68
N LYS A 327 -63.95 27.55 26.41
CA LYS A 327 -62.88 27.60 27.43
C LYS A 327 -63.07 28.72 28.47
N VAL A 328 -63.74 29.81 28.11
CA VAL A 328 -64.15 30.86 29.07
C VAL A 328 -65.07 30.30 30.18
N LYS A 329 -65.98 29.36 29.86
CA LYS A 329 -66.85 28.71 30.87
C LYS A 329 -66.07 27.92 31.91
N THR A 330 -64.92 27.33 31.56
CA THR A 330 -64.13 26.51 32.50
C THR A 330 -63.17 27.33 33.36
N SER A 331 -62.62 28.44 32.84
CA SER A 331 -61.64 29.28 33.55
C SER A 331 -62.20 29.86 34.86
N LYS A 332 -63.45 30.32 34.86
CA LYS A 332 -64.11 30.92 36.04
C LYS A 332 -64.41 29.92 37.18
N LYS A 333 -64.18 28.61 37.01
CA LYS A 333 -64.57 27.57 38.01
C LYS A 333 -63.41 26.83 38.71
N SER A 334 -62.16 26.94 38.24
CA SER A 334 -61.02 26.18 38.81
C SER A 334 -60.22 26.88 39.91
N LYS A 335 -60.30 28.22 40.05
CA LYS A 335 -59.47 29.01 40.98
C LYS A 335 -59.82 28.92 42.48
N LYS A 336 -60.73 28.01 42.90
CA LYS A 336 -61.25 28.00 44.28
C LYS A 336 -61.45 26.60 44.89
N ASN A 337 -60.38 25.79 44.98
CA ASN A 337 -60.32 24.74 46.01
C ASN A 337 -58.92 24.15 46.33
N LYS A 338 -58.79 23.62 47.55
CA LYS A 338 -57.74 22.70 48.05
C LYS A 338 -56.27 23.11 47.99
N LYS A 339 -55.96 24.16 48.78
CA LYS A 339 -54.81 24.11 49.70
C LYS A 339 -55.03 22.95 50.72
N HIS A 340 -53.96 22.36 51.24
CA HIS A 340 -53.93 21.17 52.15
C HIS A 340 -54.32 19.80 51.55
N LYS A 341 -53.32 18.91 51.40
CA LYS A 341 -53.17 17.76 52.31
C LYS A 341 -51.71 17.23 52.32
N LYS A 342 -51.00 17.37 53.44
CA LYS A 342 -49.80 16.55 53.72
C LYS A 342 -50.27 15.16 54.19
N ARG A 343 -49.67 14.08 53.68
CA ARG A 343 -49.03 12.98 54.46
C ARG A 343 -48.72 11.76 53.58
N VAL A 344 -47.42 11.48 53.45
CA VAL A 344 -46.76 10.17 53.61
C VAL A 344 -47.44 8.91 53.04
N ARG A 345 -46.81 8.31 52.03
CA ARG A 345 -46.31 6.92 52.12
C ARG A 345 -44.96 6.80 51.37
N SER A 346 -44.18 5.79 51.72
CA SER A 346 -42.74 5.69 51.47
C SER A 346 -42.30 4.22 51.27
N SER A 347 -41.02 4.03 50.90
CA SER A 347 -40.36 2.75 50.56
C SER A 347 -40.70 2.21 49.16
N SER A 348 -39.79 1.65 48.37
CA SER A 348 -38.35 1.31 48.55
C SER A 348 -37.50 1.91 47.40
N ARG A 349 -36.23 2.34 47.56
CA ARG A 349 -34.96 1.56 47.71
C ARG A 349 -34.76 0.53 46.58
N SER A 350 -33.61 0.41 45.90
CA SER A 350 -32.25 1.03 46.02
C SER A 350 -31.74 1.48 44.62
N SER A 351 -30.61 2.15 44.36
CA SER A 351 -29.38 2.55 45.09
C SER A 351 -28.87 3.88 44.46
N SER A 352 -28.31 4.90 45.14
CA SER A 352 -27.03 4.99 45.89
C SER A 352 -25.82 4.56 45.03
N TYR A 353 -24.72 5.30 44.84
CA TYR A 353 -24.15 6.56 45.41
C TYR A 353 -23.07 7.07 44.41
N GLU A 354 -22.41 8.25 44.40
CA GLU A 354 -22.45 9.65 44.94
C GLU A 354 -21.34 10.42 44.12
N SER A 355 -21.09 11.74 44.06
CA SER A 355 -21.54 13.02 44.67
C SER A 355 -21.23 14.16 43.62
N ASP A 356 -21.82 15.37 43.61
CA ASP A 356 -21.42 16.62 44.31
C ASP A 356 -19.94 17.07 44.01
N ARG A 357 -19.56 18.25 43.47
CA ARG A 357 -20.18 19.59 43.19
C ARG A 357 -19.66 20.17 41.85
N GLY A 358 -20.24 21.20 41.22
CA GLY A 358 -21.45 22.00 41.52
C GLY A 358 -21.24 23.51 41.27
N SER A 359 -22.30 24.23 40.83
CA SER A 359 -22.37 25.70 40.60
C SER A 359 -21.48 26.32 39.49
N ASP A 360 -21.87 27.41 38.80
CA ASP A 360 -23.20 27.99 38.53
C ASP A 360 -23.14 28.94 37.30
N VAL A 361 -24.30 29.36 36.77
CA VAL A 361 -24.63 30.57 35.94
C VAL A 361 -23.52 31.31 35.18
N GLY A 362 -23.77 31.59 33.88
CA GLY A 362 -23.27 32.84 33.26
C GLY A 362 -22.94 32.81 31.76
N SER A 363 -23.95 32.87 30.88
CA SER A 363 -23.78 33.39 29.51
C SER A 363 -24.11 34.89 29.51
N PRO A 364 -23.45 35.73 28.70
CA PRO A 364 -24.14 36.18 27.47
C PRO A 364 -23.24 36.54 26.25
N LEU A 365 -23.82 36.43 25.03
CA LEU A 365 -23.71 37.33 23.84
C LEU A 365 -22.31 37.60 23.20
N GLU A 366 -22.11 37.48 21.87
CA GLU A 366 -22.39 38.47 20.78
C GLU A 366 -21.66 39.83 20.94
N GLU A 367 -21.03 40.46 19.93
CA GLU A 367 -20.72 40.11 18.52
C GLU A 367 -19.63 41.07 17.92
N ILE A 368 -18.85 40.66 16.88
CA ILE A 368 -17.97 41.49 15.98
C ILE A 368 -16.93 42.48 16.63
N PRO A 369 -16.22 43.41 15.92
CA PRO A 369 -15.42 43.31 14.68
C PRO A 369 -13.93 43.80 14.79
N HIS A 370 -13.22 43.80 13.64
CA HIS A 370 -11.79 44.15 13.40
C HIS A 370 -11.22 45.51 13.90
N LYS A 371 -9.91 45.57 14.30
CA LYS A 371 -8.79 46.19 13.49
C LYS A 371 -7.40 46.35 14.18
N LYS A 372 -6.35 45.90 13.49
CA LYS A 372 -4.94 46.42 13.36
C LYS A 372 -4.31 47.32 14.45
N LYS A 373 -3.12 46.93 14.95
CA LYS A 373 -1.79 47.60 14.69
C LYS A 373 -0.60 47.00 15.51
N LYS A 374 0.54 46.74 14.83
CA LYS A 374 1.97 46.92 15.24
C LYS A 374 2.48 46.22 16.54
N LYS A 375 3.77 45.84 16.73
CA LYS A 375 4.99 45.86 15.86
C LYS A 375 6.06 44.86 16.38
N ASP A 376 6.97 44.46 15.48
CA ASP A 376 8.39 44.08 15.63
C ASP A 376 8.93 43.27 16.85
N LYS A 377 9.45 42.06 16.55
CA LYS A 377 10.80 41.50 16.91
C LYS A 377 10.71 39.97 17.13
N LYS A 378 11.71 39.14 16.77
CA LYS A 378 12.78 39.22 15.75
C LYS A 378 13.31 37.79 15.52
N LYS A 379 12.97 37.13 14.40
CA LYS A 379 13.61 35.86 14.01
C LYS A 379 15.02 36.12 13.45
N LYS A 380 15.89 35.11 13.50
CA LYS A 380 17.22 35.10 12.86
C LYS A 380 17.41 33.78 12.12
N ASP A 381 17.53 33.86 10.80
CA ASP A 381 17.70 32.71 9.91
C ASP A 381 19.13 32.14 9.94
N ARG A 382 19.26 30.90 9.46
CA ARG A 382 20.47 30.40 8.79
C ARG A 382 20.13 29.26 7.82
N LYS A 383 20.74 29.28 6.63
CA LYS A 383 20.69 28.21 5.61
C LYS A 383 22.02 28.16 4.84
N ARG A 384 22.38 26.95 4.36
CA ARG A 384 23.30 26.61 3.24
C ARG A 384 24.78 27.05 3.29
N SER A 385 25.67 26.05 3.34
CA SER A 385 26.75 25.73 2.36
C SER A 385 27.51 24.49 2.87
N LEU A 386 27.58 23.36 2.16
CA LEU A 386 28.58 22.93 1.14
C LEU A 386 29.96 22.52 1.71
N SER A 387 30.50 21.42 1.13
CA SER A 387 31.69 20.59 1.50
C SER A 387 33.02 21.18 0.94
N PRO A 388 34.23 20.51 0.95
CA PRO A 388 34.61 19.12 1.31
C PRO A 388 35.93 18.94 2.12
N GLU A 389 36.49 17.70 2.13
CA GLU A 389 37.81 17.25 2.65
C GLU A 389 38.01 17.21 4.19
N GLY A 390 38.81 16.31 4.80
CA GLY A 390 39.52 15.11 4.33
C GLY A 390 40.42 14.44 5.40
N ILE A 391 41.01 13.27 5.09
CA ILE A 391 42.23 12.64 5.69
C ILE A 391 42.13 11.77 7.00
N SER A 392 42.84 10.63 6.93
CA SER A 392 43.47 9.74 7.96
C SER A 392 42.70 8.90 9.00
N ASN A 393 43.09 7.62 9.01
CA ASN A 393 42.98 6.59 10.06
C ASN A 393 43.37 7.04 11.49
N THR A 394 42.79 6.39 12.51
CA THR A 394 43.52 5.76 13.63
C THR A 394 42.62 4.78 14.42
N SER A 395 43.18 4.02 15.36
CA SER A 395 42.59 2.76 15.87
C SER A 395 42.46 2.65 17.40
N LEU A 396 41.30 2.13 17.85
CA LEU A 396 41.03 1.53 19.19
C LEU A 396 41.10 2.50 20.40
N PRO A 397 40.60 2.13 21.62
CA PRO A 397 40.00 0.85 22.04
C PRO A 397 38.57 0.97 22.65
N SER A 398 38.10 -0.15 23.23
CA SER A 398 36.91 -0.31 24.11
C SER A 398 36.82 0.75 25.23
N ASN A 399 35.65 1.07 25.80
CA ASN A 399 34.75 0.14 26.53
C ASN A 399 33.38 0.79 26.83
N GLY A 400 32.30 0.02 26.97
CA GLY A 400 30.96 0.55 27.31
C GLY A 400 29.82 -0.45 27.19
N SER A 401 29.46 -1.12 28.30
CA SER A 401 28.40 -2.15 28.33
C SER A 401 26.98 -1.58 28.36
N SER A 402 26.09 -2.15 27.57
CA SER A 402 24.64 -2.18 27.85
C SER A 402 24.07 -3.52 27.36
N ARG A 403 23.08 -4.05 28.08
CA ARG A 403 22.76 -5.49 28.12
C ARG A 403 21.28 -5.72 27.77
N LEU A 404 21.02 -6.30 26.60
CA LEU A 404 19.69 -6.73 26.16
C LEU A 404 19.77 -8.16 25.60
N HIS A 405 18.62 -8.83 25.53
CA HIS A 405 18.54 -10.27 25.28
C HIS A 405 19.16 -10.69 23.94
N GLU A 406 20.07 -11.66 24.02
CA GLU A 406 20.62 -12.39 22.89
C GLU A 406 20.10 -13.84 23.01
N GLU A 407 19.26 -14.27 22.06
CA GLU A 407 18.89 -15.68 21.96
C GLU A 407 20.12 -16.45 21.47
N GLN A 408 20.53 -17.51 22.19
CA GLN A 408 21.64 -18.35 21.75
C GLN A 408 21.24 -19.13 20.51
N ALA A 409 21.59 -18.58 19.34
CA ALA A 409 21.54 -19.31 18.08
C ALA A 409 22.43 -20.56 18.19
N LEU A 410 21.80 -21.73 18.17
CA LEU A 410 22.49 -23.01 18.18
C LEU A 410 23.44 -23.10 16.98
N SER A 411 24.65 -23.61 17.20
CA SER A 411 25.59 -23.85 16.11
C SER A 411 25.01 -24.85 15.10
N GLU A 412 25.46 -24.75 13.86
CA GLU A 412 25.01 -25.66 12.79
C GLU A 412 25.28 -27.14 13.15
N SER A 413 26.39 -27.41 13.85
CA SER A 413 26.70 -28.72 14.43
C SER A 413 25.69 -29.20 15.49
N GLU A 414 25.18 -28.30 16.35
CA GLU A 414 24.14 -28.66 17.33
C GLU A 414 22.78 -28.86 16.67
N LEU A 415 22.46 -28.12 15.61
CA LEU A 415 21.24 -28.30 14.83
C LEU A 415 21.25 -29.62 14.06
N VAL A 416 22.38 -29.98 13.44
CA VAL A 416 22.57 -31.30 12.79
C VAL A 416 22.47 -32.42 13.82
N SER A 417 23.12 -32.29 14.99
CA SER A 417 23.04 -33.27 16.08
C SER A 417 21.61 -33.48 16.59
N LYS A 418 20.86 -32.40 16.86
CA LYS A 418 19.44 -32.48 17.26
C LYS A 418 18.55 -33.09 16.16
N ARG A 419 18.84 -32.83 14.88
CA ARG A 419 18.09 -33.40 13.75
C ARG A 419 18.36 -34.91 13.60
N ALA A 420 19.59 -35.36 13.82
CA ALA A 420 19.92 -36.79 13.85
C ALA A 420 19.25 -37.51 15.03
N ALA A 421 19.27 -36.92 16.23
CA ALA A 421 18.60 -37.47 17.40
C ALA A 421 17.08 -37.59 17.22
N LEU A 422 16.43 -36.57 16.64
CA LEU A 422 15.01 -36.61 16.31
C LEU A 422 14.67 -37.70 15.27
N LEU A 423 15.52 -37.93 14.27
CA LEU A 423 15.31 -38.99 13.28
C LEU A 423 15.43 -40.39 13.89
N ALA A 424 16.42 -40.61 14.77
CA ALA A 424 16.55 -41.87 15.50
C ALA A 424 15.30 -42.16 16.37
N GLN A 425 14.86 -41.16 17.13
CA GLN A 425 13.69 -41.25 18.02
C GLN A 425 12.35 -41.42 17.27
N LEU A 426 12.29 -41.05 15.99
CA LEU A 426 11.13 -41.28 15.12
C LEU A 426 11.16 -42.69 14.50
N ASN A 427 12.36 -43.25 14.27
CA ASN A 427 12.54 -44.63 13.84
C ASN A 427 12.17 -45.63 14.96
N GLU A 428 12.54 -45.33 16.21
CA GLU A 428 12.16 -46.09 17.42
C GLU A 428 10.65 -46.04 17.76
N GLN A 429 9.82 -45.42 16.92
CA GLN A 429 8.35 -45.39 17.03
C GLN A 429 7.62 -46.04 15.84
N ILE A 430 8.37 -46.71 14.95
CA ILE A 430 7.84 -47.34 13.72
C ILE A 430 8.01 -48.88 13.74
N ASP A 431 8.89 -49.40 14.61
CA ASP A 431 8.96 -50.81 15.03
C ASP A 431 8.19 -51.05 16.37
#